data_AF-A0A847Y9X0-F1
#
_entry.id   AF-A0A847Y9X0-F1
#
_cell.length_a   1.000
_cell.length_b   1.000
_cell.length_c   1.000
_cell.angle_alpha   90.00
_cell.angle_beta   90.00
_cell.angle_gamma   90.00
#
_symmetry.space_group_name_H-M   'P 1'
#
loop_
_entity.id
_entity.type
_entity.pdbx_description
1 polymer ?
#
loop_
_entity_poly.entity_id
_entity_poly.type
_entity_poly.pdbx_seq_one_letter_code
_entity_poly.pdbx_strand_id
1 'polypeptide(L)'
;MFSVQAIEGSPLRNQGCGVRTGMFEPQGVEWSGRHSESPPLREAPRPIMADQRTHKSKAAPTPSPQASSQAPEPSPQTPPPEPIGGCLLRLYWMIGGFLIAVLCGVSVVSHQGGFSAVDVIYWAAVLGIPLARYVDMTKFAGRRADGEPTTLADWRRFSLAVVIAGIVAWALIHWMRLQGLL
;
A
#
# COMPACT_ATOMS: atom_id res chain seq x y z
N MET A 1 20.35 -29.88 -11.83
CA MET A 1 21.40 -29.60 -10.82
C MET A 1 21.38 -28.11 -10.54
N PHE A 2 20.71 -27.68 -9.46
CA PHE A 2 20.74 -26.29 -9.01
C PHE A 2 21.80 -26.18 -7.92
N SER A 3 22.85 -25.41 -8.21
CA SER A 3 23.97 -25.18 -7.31
C SER A 3 23.52 -24.21 -6.21
N VAL A 4 23.35 -24.72 -5.00
CA VAL A 4 23.15 -23.94 -3.78
C VAL A 4 24.48 -23.26 -3.46
N GLN A 5 24.63 -21.99 -3.82
CA GLN A 5 25.75 -21.19 -3.31
C GLN A 5 25.41 -20.69 -1.91
N ALA A 6 26.29 -21.07 -0.98
CA ALA A 6 26.28 -20.69 0.41
C ALA A 6 26.39 -19.16 0.56
N ILE A 7 25.49 -18.59 1.34
CA ILE A 7 25.58 -17.21 1.83
C ILE A 7 26.58 -17.24 3.00
N GLU A 8 27.85 -17.02 2.71
CA GLU A 8 28.87 -16.76 3.74
C GLU A 8 28.62 -15.39 4.39
N GLY A 9 28.66 -15.41 5.72
CA GLY A 9 28.30 -14.31 6.59
C GLY A 9 29.18 -13.07 6.41
N SER A 10 28.52 -11.94 6.19
CA SER A 10 29.14 -10.63 6.38
C SER A 10 29.04 -10.21 7.85
N PRO A 11 30.13 -9.80 8.51
CA PRO A 11 30.13 -9.40 9.90
C PRO A 11 29.35 -8.10 10.11
N LEU A 12 28.57 -8.07 11.18
CA LEU A 12 27.77 -6.95 11.68
C LEU A 12 28.67 -5.72 11.92
N ARG A 13 28.79 -4.86 10.91
CA ARG A 13 29.33 -3.51 11.09
C ARG A 13 28.21 -2.63 11.67
N ASN A 14 28.27 -2.50 12.99
CA ASN A 14 27.57 -1.54 13.83
C ASN A 14 27.72 -0.11 13.24
N GLN A 15 26.76 0.32 12.42
CA GLN A 15 26.63 1.71 12.02
C GLN A 15 25.70 2.40 12.99
N GLY A 16 26.30 3.28 13.78
CA GLY A 16 25.64 4.08 14.78
C GLY A 16 24.46 4.86 14.22
N CYS A 17 23.44 4.91 15.07
CA CYS A 17 22.26 5.74 15.00
C CYS A 17 22.66 7.21 14.78
N GLY A 18 22.53 7.67 13.54
CA GLY A 18 22.52 9.08 13.17
C GLY A 18 21.22 9.34 12.42
N VAL A 19 20.13 9.51 13.15
CA VAL A 19 18.85 10.01 12.61
C VAL A 19 19.09 11.45 12.15
N ARG A 20 19.60 11.59 10.94
CA ARG A 20 19.58 12.84 10.19
C ARG A 20 18.21 12.92 9.56
N THR A 21 17.28 13.56 10.26
CA THR A 21 15.99 14.07 9.75
C THR A 21 16.27 15.14 8.70
N GLY A 22 16.81 14.70 7.56
CA GLY A 22 16.84 15.46 6.32
C GLY A 22 15.46 15.36 5.71
N MET A 23 14.64 16.35 6.03
CA MET A 23 13.68 17.02 5.14
C MET A 23 13.67 16.41 3.72
N PHE A 24 12.90 15.33 3.53
CA PHE A 24 12.59 14.80 2.21
C PHE A 24 11.45 15.68 1.68
N GLU A 25 11.85 16.80 1.10
CA GLU A 25 11.00 17.63 0.26
C GLU A 25 10.49 16.74 -0.87
N PRO A 26 9.19 16.43 -0.95
CA PRO A 26 8.67 15.70 -2.08
C PRO A 26 8.85 16.60 -3.30
N GLN A 27 9.83 16.27 -4.15
CA GLN A 27 9.89 16.87 -5.48
C GLN A 27 8.54 16.65 -6.13
N GLY A 28 7.85 17.77 -6.36
CA GLY A 28 6.59 17.81 -7.06
C GLY A 28 6.76 17.07 -8.37
N VAL A 29 6.08 15.93 -8.48
CA VAL A 29 5.82 15.32 -9.77
C VAL A 29 4.88 16.27 -10.47
N GLU A 30 5.48 17.21 -11.18
CA GLU A 30 4.86 18.09 -12.14
C GLU A 30 4.21 17.18 -13.20
N TRP A 31 2.90 16.98 -13.06
CA TRP A 31 2.07 16.35 -14.08
C TRP A 31 2.00 17.31 -15.27
N SER A 32 3.07 17.31 -16.07
CA SER A 32 3.15 18.02 -17.34
C SER A 32 2.13 17.41 -18.30
N GLY A 33 1.23 18.29 -18.74
CA GLY A 33 0.00 17.96 -19.43
C GLY A 33 0.22 17.16 -20.72
N ARG A 34 -0.63 16.15 -20.88
CA ARG A 34 -1.04 15.71 -22.22
C ARG A 34 -2.50 16.09 -22.39
N HIS A 35 -2.67 17.24 -23.01
CA HIS A 35 -3.91 17.68 -23.64
C HIS A 35 -4.51 16.51 -24.44
N SER A 36 -5.61 15.95 -23.95
CA SER A 36 -6.57 15.27 -24.82
C SER A 36 -7.63 16.31 -25.15
N GLU A 37 -7.52 16.82 -26.36
CA GLU A 37 -8.47 17.73 -26.98
C GLU A 37 -9.88 17.14 -26.86
N SER A 38 -10.77 17.92 -26.25
CA SER A 38 -12.19 17.60 -26.20
C SER A 38 -12.84 18.03 -27.53
N PRO A 39 -13.76 17.25 -28.10
CA PRO A 39 -14.55 17.68 -29.26
C PRO A 39 -15.43 18.90 -28.90
N PRO A 40 -15.62 19.85 -29.83
CA PRO A 40 -16.37 21.07 -29.55
C PRO A 40 -17.89 20.88 -29.62
N LEU A 41 -18.55 21.60 -28.72
CA LEU A 41 -19.87 22.24 -28.82
C LEU A 41 -21.15 21.37 -28.80
N ARG A 42 -21.90 21.52 -27.70
CA ARG A 42 -23.25 22.11 -27.81
C ARG A 42 -23.57 22.96 -26.59
N GLU A 43 -23.56 24.27 -26.81
CA GLU A 43 -24.03 25.31 -25.91
C GLU A 43 -25.50 25.09 -25.53
N ALA A 44 -25.78 25.04 -24.23
CA ALA A 44 -27.10 25.27 -23.68
C ALA A 44 -27.08 26.61 -22.91
N PRO A 45 -27.96 27.57 -23.22
CA PRO A 45 -27.94 28.88 -22.56
C PRO A 45 -28.53 28.89 -21.15
N ARG A 46 -27.82 29.60 -20.24
CA ARG A 46 -28.31 30.39 -19.07
C ARG A 46 -28.65 29.61 -17.76
N PRO A 47 -28.64 30.23 -16.56
CA PRO A 47 -28.65 31.68 -16.26
C PRO A 47 -27.59 32.20 -15.28
N ILE A 48 -27.39 33.52 -15.39
CA ILE A 48 -26.64 34.40 -14.50
C ILE A 48 -27.40 34.55 -13.16
N MET A 49 -26.76 34.17 -12.05
CA MET A 49 -26.94 34.78 -10.74
C MET A 49 -25.54 34.94 -10.16
N ALA A 50 -24.93 36.13 -10.18
CA ALA A 50 -25.25 37.29 -9.36
C ALA A 50 -25.25 36.97 -7.85
N ASP A 51 -24.16 37.44 -7.23
CA ASP A 51 -24.12 38.10 -5.92
C ASP A 51 -23.58 37.31 -4.71
N GLN A 52 -23.02 38.12 -3.79
CA GLN A 52 -22.40 37.83 -2.48
C GLN A 52 -20.89 37.51 -2.58
N ARG A 53 -20.00 38.49 -2.80
CA ARG A 53 -19.80 39.74 -2.05
C ARG A 53 -19.63 39.48 -0.54
N THR A 54 -18.37 39.63 -0.12
CA THR A 54 -17.90 40.10 1.20
C THR A 54 -18.30 39.32 2.44
N HIS A 55 -17.31 38.79 3.16
CA HIS A 55 -17.06 39.06 4.59
C HIS A 55 -15.76 38.32 4.95
N LYS A 56 -14.81 38.81 5.74
CA LYS A 56 -14.59 40.05 6.47
C LYS A 56 -13.25 39.76 7.14
N SER A 57 -12.16 40.39 6.70
CA SER A 57 -10.92 40.39 7.47
C SER A 57 -11.22 40.97 8.85
N LYS A 58 -11.29 40.11 9.87
CA LYS A 58 -11.38 40.54 11.27
C LYS A 58 -9.99 40.41 11.87
N ALA A 59 -9.42 41.57 12.14
CA ALA A 59 -8.17 41.76 12.84
C ALA A 59 -8.16 41.05 14.21
N ALA A 60 -6.93 40.75 14.63
CA ALA A 60 -6.47 40.00 15.78
C ALA A 60 -7.18 40.27 17.13
N PRO A 61 -7.12 39.29 18.04
CA PRO A 61 -6.95 39.54 19.46
C PRO A 61 -5.57 39.05 19.94
N THR A 62 -4.89 39.95 20.63
CA THR A 62 -3.76 39.80 21.55
C THR A 62 -3.73 38.45 22.29
N PRO A 63 -2.62 37.69 22.28
CA PRO A 63 -2.46 36.53 23.15
C PRO A 63 -2.20 36.99 24.59
N SER A 64 -3.21 36.88 25.45
CA SER A 64 -3.01 36.88 26.90
C SER A 64 -2.15 35.68 27.30
N PRO A 65 -1.20 35.82 28.25
CA PRO A 65 -0.44 34.70 28.79
C PRO A 65 -1.41 33.81 29.59
N GLN A 66 -1.90 32.74 28.99
CA GLN A 66 -2.60 31.68 29.72
C GLN A 66 -1.58 31.04 30.66
N ALA A 67 -1.68 31.44 31.94
CA ALA A 67 -1.04 30.76 33.04
C ALA A 67 -1.44 29.29 32.98
N SER A 68 -0.45 28.46 32.66
CA SER A 68 -0.53 27.02 32.55
C SER A 68 -1.02 26.42 33.87
N SER A 69 -2.31 26.19 33.99
CA SER A 69 -2.83 25.13 34.86
C SER A 69 -2.39 23.80 34.24
N GLN A 70 -1.17 23.37 34.58
CA GLN A 70 -0.74 21.98 34.37
C GLN A 70 -1.65 21.11 35.23
N ALA A 71 -2.72 20.60 34.62
CA ALA A 71 -3.45 19.47 35.15
C ALA A 71 -2.46 18.30 35.34
N PRO A 72 -2.58 17.51 36.43
CA PRO A 72 -1.67 16.42 36.73
C PRO A 72 -1.53 15.53 35.50
N GLU A 73 -0.28 15.39 35.03
CA GLU A 73 0.04 14.57 33.88
C GLU A 73 -0.50 13.16 34.14
N PRO A 74 -1.35 12.61 33.25
CA PRO A 74 -1.83 11.26 33.41
C PRO A 74 -0.63 10.32 33.44
N SER A 75 -0.51 9.55 34.54
CA SER A 75 0.55 8.56 34.72
C SER A 75 0.74 7.72 33.45
N PRO A 76 1.98 7.41 33.05
CA PRO A 76 2.28 6.65 31.84
C PRO A 76 1.47 5.36 31.81
N GLN A 77 0.39 5.34 31.02
CA GLN A 77 -0.37 4.12 30.81
C GLN A 77 0.45 3.26 29.86
N THR A 78 1.01 2.17 30.39
CA THR A 78 1.69 1.16 29.57
C THR A 78 0.69 0.68 28.52
N PRO A 79 0.97 0.84 27.22
CA PRO A 79 0.04 0.44 26.19
C PRO A 79 -0.25 -1.07 26.34
N PRO A 80 -1.51 -1.48 26.22
CA PRO A 80 -1.87 -2.88 26.33
C PRO A 80 -1.07 -3.72 25.31
N PRO A 81 -0.62 -4.94 25.69
CA PRO A 81 0.17 -5.79 24.82
C PRO A 81 -0.55 -6.02 23.48
N GLU A 82 0.11 -5.67 22.38
CA GLU A 82 -0.40 -5.93 21.03
C GLU A 82 -0.49 -7.45 20.79
N PRO A 83 -1.59 -7.97 20.21
CA PRO A 83 -1.75 -9.39 19.96
C PRO A 83 -0.77 -9.87 18.88
N ILE A 84 0.00 -10.92 19.19
CA ILE A 84 0.99 -11.56 18.30
C ILE A 84 0.39 -11.90 16.92
N GLY A 85 -0.90 -12.23 16.87
CA GLY A 85 -1.63 -12.56 15.64
C GLY A 85 -1.61 -11.44 14.60
N GLY A 86 -1.70 -10.17 15.00
CA GLY A 86 -1.66 -9.04 14.07
C GLY A 86 -0.28 -8.89 13.42
N CYS A 87 0.79 -9.12 14.19
CA CYS A 87 2.16 -9.09 13.67
C CYS A 87 2.40 -10.18 12.63
N LEU A 88 1.96 -11.42 12.91
CA LEU A 88 2.09 -12.54 11.96
C LEU A 88 1.28 -12.32 10.69
N LEU A 89 0.06 -11.81 10.81
CA LEU A 89 -0.78 -11.49 9.66
C LEU A 89 -0.14 -10.40 8.80
N ARG A 90 0.49 -9.39 9.44
CA ARG A 90 1.24 -8.33 8.76
C ARG A 90 2.44 -8.84 7.98
N LEU A 91 3.22 -9.73 8.59
CA LEU A 91 4.33 -10.43 7.95
C LEU A 91 3.86 -11.28 6.75
N TYR A 92 2.74 -11.98 6.92
CA TYR A 92 2.18 -12.81 5.87
C TYR A 92 1.79 -11.98 4.64
N TRP A 93 1.04 -10.89 4.78
CA TRP A 93 0.60 -10.14 3.59
C TRP A 93 1.72 -9.32 2.95
N MET A 94 2.74 -8.87 3.71
CA MET A 94 3.88 -8.12 3.16
C MET A 94 4.90 -9.00 2.46
N ILE A 95 5.21 -10.19 3.00
CA ILE A 95 6.30 -11.05 2.52
C ILE A 95 5.77 -12.42 2.12
N GLY A 96 5.03 -13.08 3.02
CA GLY A 96 4.62 -14.47 2.85
C GLY A 96 3.83 -14.72 1.57
N GLY A 97 2.78 -13.94 1.31
CA GLY A 97 1.91 -14.13 0.15
C GLY A 97 2.61 -13.91 -1.18
N PHE A 98 3.44 -12.86 -1.29
CA PHE A 98 4.21 -12.59 -2.50
C PHE A 98 5.28 -13.65 -2.75
N LEU A 99 5.98 -14.09 -1.69
CA LEU A 99 6.98 -15.14 -1.79
C LEU A 99 6.35 -16.46 -2.28
N ILE A 100 5.21 -16.85 -1.70
CA ILE A 100 4.47 -18.04 -2.14
C ILE A 100 4.05 -17.90 -3.60
N ALA A 101 3.50 -16.75 -4.01
CA ALA A 101 3.09 -16.53 -5.40
C ALA A 101 4.27 -16.65 -6.39
N VAL A 102 5.44 -16.10 -6.05
CA VAL A 102 6.66 -16.22 -6.86
C VAL A 102 7.15 -17.66 -6.93
N LEU A 103 7.23 -18.36 -5.79
CA LEU A 103 7.64 -19.77 -5.75
C LEU A 103 6.70 -20.66 -6.55
N CYS A 104 5.39 -20.42 -6.48
CA CYS A 104 4.40 -21.09 -7.32
C CYS A 104 4.64 -20.79 -8.79
N GLY A 105 4.87 -19.53 -9.18
CA GLY A 105 5.18 -19.16 -10.55
C GLY A 105 6.41 -19.89 -11.12
N VAL A 106 7.49 -19.96 -10.35
CA VAL A 106 8.71 -20.72 -10.74
C VAL A 106 8.42 -22.22 -10.84
N SER A 107 7.57 -22.76 -9.96
CA SER A 107 7.16 -24.16 -9.99
C SER A 107 6.31 -24.50 -11.24
N VAL A 108 5.42 -23.60 -11.67
CA VAL A 108 4.64 -23.75 -12.91
C VAL A 108 5.55 -23.85 -14.13
N VAL A 109 6.62 -23.06 -14.16
CA VAL A 109 7.63 -23.11 -15.23
C VAL A 109 8.36 -24.45 -15.26
N SER A 110 8.63 -25.04 -14.09
CA SER A 110 9.41 -26.28 -13.98
C SER A 110 8.59 -27.55 -14.29
N HIS A 111 7.25 -27.48 -14.26
CA HIS A 111 6.40 -28.67 -14.38
C HIS A 111 5.91 -28.86 -15.82
N GLN A 112 6.38 -29.93 -16.49
CA GLN A 112 5.91 -30.33 -17.82
C GLN A 112 4.56 -31.09 -17.75
N GLY A 113 3.47 -30.38 -17.44
CA GLY A 113 2.10 -30.91 -17.48
C GLY A 113 1.06 -29.81 -17.68
N GLY A 114 -0.19 -30.15 -18.03
CA GLY A 114 -1.29 -29.19 -18.21
C GLY A 114 -1.70 -28.44 -16.92
N PHE A 115 -2.95 -27.97 -16.85
CA PHE A 115 -3.48 -27.28 -15.66
C PHE A 115 -3.21 -28.10 -14.39
N SER A 116 -2.41 -27.54 -13.48
CA SER A 116 -1.82 -28.29 -12.36
C SER A 116 -2.39 -27.82 -11.02
N ALA A 117 -2.25 -28.63 -9.97
CA ALA A 117 -2.56 -28.21 -8.61
C ALA A 117 -1.80 -26.91 -8.21
N VAL A 118 -0.65 -26.66 -8.85
CA VAL A 118 0.14 -25.43 -8.67
C VAL A 118 -0.62 -24.18 -9.10
N ASP A 119 -1.46 -24.24 -10.14
CA ASP A 119 -2.29 -23.11 -10.58
C ASP A 119 -3.31 -22.74 -9.50
N VAL A 120 -3.93 -23.74 -8.86
CA VAL A 120 -4.90 -23.53 -7.78
C VAL A 120 -4.21 -22.88 -6.57
N ILE A 121 -3.01 -23.35 -6.21
CA ILE A 121 -2.23 -22.78 -5.10
C ILE A 121 -1.78 -21.35 -5.44
N TYR A 122 -1.39 -21.09 -6.68
CA TYR A 122 -1.05 -19.74 -7.16
C TYR A 122 -2.24 -18.78 -6.99
N TRP A 123 -3.42 -19.17 -7.46
CA TRP A 123 -4.63 -18.36 -7.31
C TRP A 123 -5.03 -18.17 -5.85
N ALA A 124 -4.90 -19.21 -5.03
CA ALA A 124 -5.14 -19.12 -3.59
C ALA A 124 -4.17 -18.14 -2.92
N ALA A 125 -2.91 -18.08 -3.33
CA ALA A 125 -1.93 -17.11 -2.82
C ALA A 125 -2.26 -15.67 -3.27
N VAL A 126 -2.57 -15.48 -4.56
CA VAL A 126 -2.94 -14.16 -5.12
C VAL A 126 -4.19 -13.59 -4.46
N LEU A 127 -5.22 -14.42 -4.21
CA LEU A 127 -6.44 -14.01 -3.51
C LEU A 127 -6.25 -13.96 -1.99
N GLY A 128 -5.34 -14.75 -1.45
CA GLY A 128 -5.00 -14.80 -0.03
C GLY A 128 -4.37 -13.49 0.47
N ILE A 129 -3.54 -12.82 -0.34
CA ILE A 129 -2.92 -11.52 0.01
C ILE A 129 -3.97 -10.43 0.35
N PRO A 130 -4.91 -10.07 -0.56
CA PRO A 130 -5.90 -9.04 -0.28
C PRO A 130 -6.88 -9.46 0.80
N LEU A 131 -7.20 -10.76 0.93
CA LEU A 131 -8.07 -11.27 1.98
C LEU A 131 -7.41 -11.18 3.36
N ALA A 132 -6.13 -11.55 3.48
CA ALA A 132 -5.36 -11.37 4.71
C ALA A 132 -5.30 -9.89 5.11
N ARG A 133 -5.09 -9.00 4.13
CA ARG A 133 -5.12 -7.54 4.36
C ARG A 133 -6.50 -7.03 4.79
N TYR A 134 -7.58 -7.62 4.27
CA TYR A 134 -8.94 -7.29 4.69
C TYR A 134 -9.20 -7.72 6.15
N VAL A 135 -8.77 -8.94 6.51
CA VAL A 135 -8.86 -9.44 7.88
C VAL A 135 -8.03 -8.57 8.82
N ASP A 136 -6.84 -8.13 8.40
CA ASP A 136 -5.97 -7.24 9.16
C ASP A 136 -6.68 -5.91 9.52
N MET A 137 -7.28 -5.27 8.52
CA MET A 137 -8.04 -4.03 8.70
C MET A 137 -9.27 -4.21 9.60
N THR A 138 -10.00 -5.32 9.45
CA THR A 138 -11.28 -5.53 10.15
C THR A 138 -11.13 -6.05 11.58
N LYS A 139 -10.11 -6.86 11.87
CA LYS A 139 -9.92 -7.49 13.19
C LYS A 139 -8.95 -6.74 14.09
N PHE A 140 -7.90 -6.16 13.53
CA PHE A 140 -6.86 -5.49 14.32
C PHE A 140 -7.01 -3.97 14.30
N ALA A 141 -8.13 -3.46 13.77
CA ALA A 141 -8.43 -2.03 13.63
C ALA A 141 -7.22 -1.26 13.08
N GLY A 142 -6.52 -1.88 12.12
CA GLY A 142 -5.19 -1.48 11.66
C GLY A 142 -5.18 0.00 11.29
N ARG A 143 -4.65 0.83 12.19
CA ARG A 143 -4.39 2.23 11.90
C ARG A 143 -3.32 2.27 10.81
N ARG A 144 -3.49 3.17 9.84
CA ARG A 144 -2.37 3.54 8.98
C ARG A 144 -1.25 4.07 9.87
N ALA A 145 -0.01 3.96 9.41
CA ALA A 145 1.13 4.62 10.07
C ALA A 145 0.87 6.13 10.32
N ASP A 146 -0.02 6.69 9.50
CA ASP A 146 -0.43 8.08 9.45
C ASP A 146 -1.55 8.43 10.46
N GLY A 147 -2.11 7.44 11.18
CA GLY A 147 -3.23 7.63 12.12
C GLY A 147 -4.62 7.77 11.48
N GLU A 148 -4.69 8.00 10.17
CA GLU A 148 -5.94 8.15 9.43
C GLU A 148 -6.71 6.82 9.26
N PRO A 149 -8.05 6.83 9.30
CA PRO A 149 -8.88 5.67 9.06
C PRO A 149 -8.68 5.17 7.62
N THR A 150 -8.26 3.92 7.48
CA THR A 150 -8.12 3.27 6.16
C THR A 150 -9.49 3.20 5.48
N THR A 151 -9.62 3.81 4.31
CA THR A 151 -10.84 3.71 3.53
C THR A 151 -10.94 2.34 2.82
N LEU A 152 -12.15 1.77 2.78
CA LEU A 152 -12.40 0.55 2.00
C LEU A 152 -12.15 0.74 0.49
N ALA A 153 -12.21 1.97 0.00
CA ALA A 153 -11.93 2.31 -1.39
C ALA A 153 -10.47 2.02 -1.75
N ASP A 154 -9.53 2.35 -0.87
CA ASP A 154 -8.10 2.11 -1.09
C ASP A 154 -7.79 0.61 -1.07
N TRP A 155 -8.42 -0.14 -0.17
CA TRP A 155 -8.33 -1.60 -0.17
C TRP A 155 -8.83 -2.20 -1.48
N ARG A 156 -9.99 -1.75 -2.00
CA ARG A 156 -10.53 -2.25 -3.28
C ARG A 156 -9.58 -1.99 -4.45
N ARG A 157 -9.02 -0.78 -4.54
CA ARG A 157 -8.05 -0.41 -5.60
C ARG A 157 -6.80 -1.28 -5.52
N PHE A 158 -6.25 -1.46 -4.31
CA PHE A 158 -5.10 -2.32 -4.08
C PHE A 158 -5.39 -3.78 -4.46
N SER A 159 -6.51 -4.34 -3.98
CA SER A 159 -6.92 -5.71 -4.27
C SER A 159 -7.11 -5.94 -5.77
N LEU A 160 -7.74 -4.98 -6.45
CA LEU A 160 -7.91 -5.03 -7.90
C LEU A 160 -6.57 -5.01 -8.62
N ALA A 161 -5.64 -4.13 -8.22
CA ALA A 161 -4.31 -4.06 -8.79
C ALA A 161 -3.53 -5.37 -8.61
N VAL A 162 -3.59 -5.99 -7.43
CA VAL A 162 -2.95 -7.29 -7.15
C VAL A 162 -3.54 -8.41 -8.02
N VAL A 163 -4.86 -8.47 -8.15
CA VAL A 163 -5.52 -9.49 -8.99
C VAL A 163 -5.16 -9.31 -10.47
N ILE A 164 -5.20 -8.07 -10.98
CA ILE A 164 -4.81 -7.77 -12.37
C ILE A 164 -3.34 -8.14 -12.60
N ALA A 165 -2.44 -7.76 -11.70
CA ALA A 165 -1.02 -8.12 -11.79
C ALA A 165 -0.84 -9.66 -11.78
N GLY A 166 -1.60 -10.37 -10.96
CA GLY A 166 -1.61 -11.84 -10.93
C GLY A 166 -2.08 -12.46 -12.24
N ILE A 167 -3.19 -11.97 -12.82
CA ILE A 167 -3.68 -12.42 -14.13
C ILE A 167 -2.61 -12.21 -15.20
N VAL A 168 -2.00 -11.01 -15.26
CA VAL A 168 -0.97 -10.69 -16.24
C VAL A 168 0.25 -11.59 -16.08
N ALA A 169 0.75 -11.78 -14.86
CA ALA A 169 1.88 -12.65 -14.60
C ALA A 169 1.59 -14.11 -14.98
N TRP A 170 0.42 -14.63 -14.60
CA TRP A 170 -0.02 -15.98 -14.96
C TRP A 170 -0.12 -16.17 -16.49
N ALA A 171 -0.70 -15.20 -17.19
CA ALA A 171 -0.84 -15.21 -18.64
C ALA A 171 0.53 -15.14 -19.34
N LEU A 172 1.45 -14.32 -18.85
CA LEU A 172 2.82 -14.23 -19.38
C LEU A 172 3.57 -15.56 -19.23
N ILE A 173 3.45 -16.22 -18.08
CA ILE A 173 4.08 -17.54 -17.85
C ILE A 173 3.52 -18.57 -18.83
N HIS A 174 2.19 -18.64 -18.97
CA HIS A 174 1.54 -19.56 -19.91
C HIS A 174 1.89 -19.24 -21.36
N TRP A 175 1.99 -17.95 -21.70
CA TRP A 175 2.40 -17.50 -23.03
C TRP A 175 3.85 -17.91 -23.34
N MET A 176 4.80 -17.61 -22.45
CA MET A 176 6.21 -18.02 -22.61
C MET A 176 6.34 -19.53 -22.78
N ARG A 177 5.55 -20.28 -22.02
CA ARG A 177 5.47 -21.73 -22.12
C ARG A 177 4.90 -22.18 -23.47
N LEU A 178 3.83 -21.56 -23.97
CA LEU A 178 3.23 -21.88 -25.26
C LEU A 178 4.20 -21.64 -26.42
N GLN A 179 5.10 -20.66 -26.29
CA GLN A 179 6.16 -20.38 -27.27
C GLN A 179 7.32 -21.40 -27.21
N GLY A 180 7.35 -22.31 -26.24
CA GLY A 180 8.45 -23.26 -26.04
C GLY A 180 9.77 -22.62 -25.62
N LEU A 181 9.71 -21.41 -25.02
CA LEU A 181 10.89 -20.71 -24.49
C LEU A 181 11.37 -21.25 -23.13
N LEU A 182 10.61 -22.19 -22.54
CA LEU A 182 10.81 -22.79 -21.22
C LEU A 182 10.58 -24.30 -21.33
#